data_AF-A0A3Q8R294-F1
#
_entry.id   AF-A0A3Q8R294-F1
#
_cell.length_a   1.000
_cell.length_b   1.000
_cell.length_c   1.000
_cell.angle_alpha   90.00
_cell.angle_beta   90.00
_cell.angle_gamma   90.00
#
_symmetry.space_group_name_H-M   'P 1'
#
loop_
_entity.id
_entity.type
_entity.pdbx_description
1 polymer ?
#
loop_
_entity_poly.entity_id
_entity_poly.type
_entity_poly.pdbx_seq_one_letter_code
_entity_poly.pdbx_strand_id
1 'polypeptide(L)'
;MKSTKKITHEDFGFFQTELLQVDFITFNLTKLSNLQISQLATYFQNLGFNCYLKKAETSQSRQEYSNKNHFQNQFELDIILKVPYQKEIMQIQFPGLSANQFYKLMTQKSIQWEKLTKFDIVLSRFDLVYERSHKLTDKISTKEFLNSYYIQFQDLHPYKNIASERNRKGLLLKIGNRKGRRHYRVYTGKNNSLRFEAEIKGDLIKDFHDLLVASTFEQQDFESRLSYQFFKYSFQLFSISNQTSHIDWLMDRIRHLQCKNTLHIQDSIIHLHYLNQMDFKLMKEKQHLITLLKLLVFVRGLNYTPGQLTSKFRKYNFPLRKFLKFINKKTNQYQLNKTREFFDLVKKNFVIESFSDRHYRMLVTLPEVNVIKSQQNIWNVEIWIAEELFDYLHPFIFSDLFETNLSSHQFQVLFEIIKVYSSNNIRKEFHIQQFLDNYSFVLSSQQKKKIKDHFIRYLQVLNQQHKFRDKVIDLSSNKILNIHDLNTSHLNIAVFETIDIKFT
;
A
#
# COMPACT_ATOMS: atom_id res chain seq x y z
N MET A 1 -3.10 -27.35 9.99
CA MET A 1 -3.44 -25.98 10.44
C MET A 1 -2.67 -24.97 9.58
N LYS A 2 -3.34 -24.23 8.69
CA LYS A 2 -2.68 -23.16 7.93
C LYS A 2 -2.36 -22.03 8.90
N SER A 3 -1.09 -21.90 9.27
CA SER A 3 -0.55 -20.74 9.99
C SER A 3 -0.73 -19.51 9.08
N THR A 4 -1.86 -18.82 9.18
CA THR A 4 -1.99 -17.43 8.76
C THR A 4 -1.12 -16.61 9.70
N LYS A 5 0.19 -16.46 9.39
CA LYS A 5 1.01 -15.55 10.18
C LYS A 5 0.44 -14.15 10.00
N LYS A 6 0.07 -13.58 11.14
CA LYS A 6 -0.68 -12.35 11.30
C LYS A 6 0.20 -11.15 10.91
N ILE A 7 -0.42 -10.09 10.39
CA ILE A 7 0.29 -8.83 10.15
C ILE A 7 0.51 -8.15 11.50
N THR A 8 1.77 -7.81 11.79
CA THR A 8 2.18 -7.22 13.07
C THR A 8 2.85 -5.86 12.85
N HIS A 9 3.29 -5.19 13.92
CA HIS A 9 3.97 -3.90 13.81
C HIS A 9 5.34 -3.98 13.13
N GLU A 10 6.03 -5.12 13.21
CA GLU A 10 7.32 -5.36 12.55
C GLU A 10 7.24 -5.26 11.02
N ASP A 11 6.03 -5.36 10.45
CA ASP A 11 5.78 -5.20 9.02
C ASP A 11 5.79 -3.73 8.57
N PHE A 12 5.91 -2.78 9.49
CA PHE A 12 5.82 -1.35 9.25
C PHE A 12 7.11 -0.63 9.67
N GLY A 13 7.47 0.38 8.90
CA GLY A 13 8.70 1.13 9.08
C GLY A 13 8.54 2.40 9.90
N PHE A 14 9.59 3.22 9.82
CA PHE A 14 9.63 4.58 10.33
C PHE A 14 8.57 5.46 9.65
N PHE A 15 8.11 6.49 10.34
CA PHE A 15 7.19 7.50 9.81
C PHE A 15 7.68 8.10 8.50
N GLN A 16 8.99 8.37 8.39
CA GLN A 16 9.57 8.88 7.15
C GLN A 16 9.40 7.90 5.98
N THR A 17 9.69 6.61 6.20
CA THR A 17 9.54 5.57 5.15
C THR A 17 8.08 5.30 4.81
N GLU A 18 7.18 5.47 5.77
CA GLU A 18 5.73 5.29 5.61
C GLU A 18 5.01 6.57 5.15
N LEU A 19 5.74 7.67 4.93
CA LEU A 19 5.23 8.98 4.56
C LEU A 19 4.19 9.55 5.56
N LEU A 20 4.36 9.21 6.84
CA LEU A 20 3.55 9.71 7.94
C LEU A 20 4.20 10.92 8.59
N GLN A 21 3.37 11.86 9.03
CA GLN A 21 3.79 13.07 9.73
C GLN A 21 3.04 13.21 11.04
N VAL A 22 3.76 13.63 12.09
CA VAL A 22 3.14 13.99 13.36
C VAL A 22 2.45 15.35 13.21
N ASP A 23 1.16 15.42 13.54
CA ASP A 23 0.34 16.63 13.42
C ASP A 23 -0.20 17.12 14.78
N PHE A 24 -0.21 16.28 15.82
CA PHE A 24 -0.60 16.72 17.16
C PHE A 24 -0.01 15.83 18.24
N ILE A 25 0.46 16.43 19.34
CA ILE A 25 0.86 15.70 20.56
C ILE A 25 0.22 16.38 21.77
N THR A 26 -0.31 15.60 22.71
CA THR A 26 -0.75 16.10 24.01
C THR A 26 -0.19 15.25 25.14
N PHE A 27 0.25 15.93 26.19
CA PHE A 27 0.53 15.29 27.47
C PHE A 27 -0.40 15.84 28.54
N ASN A 28 -0.88 14.94 29.40
CA ASN A 28 -1.49 15.28 30.67
C ASN A 28 -0.38 15.47 31.72
N LEU A 29 -0.63 16.36 32.67
CA LEU A 29 0.26 16.69 33.78
C LEU A 29 -0.59 16.77 35.05
N THR A 30 0.01 16.48 36.21
CA THR A 30 -0.59 16.90 37.47
C THR A 30 -0.71 18.42 37.53
N LYS A 31 -1.68 18.90 38.29
CA LYS A 31 -1.92 20.34 38.43
C LYS A 31 -0.69 21.05 39.00
N LEU A 32 -0.20 22.03 38.26
CA LEU A 32 1.02 22.75 38.58
C LEU A 32 0.73 24.06 39.29
N SER A 33 1.58 24.42 40.24
CA SER A 33 1.64 25.78 40.80
C SER A 33 2.15 26.79 39.76
N ASN A 34 1.89 28.08 39.98
CA ASN A 34 2.38 29.14 39.09
C ASN A 34 3.91 29.11 38.89
N LEU A 35 4.66 28.75 39.94
CA LEU A 35 6.11 28.59 39.86
C LEU A 35 6.50 27.43 38.94
N GLN A 36 5.83 26.28 39.05
CA GLN A 36 6.08 25.12 38.20
C GLN A 36 5.67 25.38 36.74
N ILE A 37 4.57 26.10 36.50
CA ILE A 37 4.17 26.57 35.16
C ILE A 37 5.28 27.46 34.57
N SER A 38 5.85 28.36 35.36
CA SER A 38 6.97 29.20 34.92
C SER A 38 8.21 28.40 34.52
N GLN A 39 8.56 27.39 35.32
CA GLN A 39 9.68 26.49 35.02
C GLN A 39 9.42 25.69 33.74
N LEU A 40 8.22 25.16 33.56
CA LEU A 40 7.82 24.39 32.37
C LEU A 40 7.84 25.27 31.11
N ALA A 41 7.28 26.47 31.18
CA ALA A 41 7.27 27.40 30.06
C ALA A 41 8.70 27.83 29.68
N THR A 42 9.54 28.14 30.67
CA THR A 42 10.96 28.50 30.42
C THR A 42 11.72 27.35 29.76
N TYR A 43 11.48 26.10 30.19
CA TYR A 43 12.08 24.92 29.56
C TYR A 43 11.72 24.81 28.08
N PHE A 44 10.44 24.95 27.72
CA PHE A 44 10.01 24.86 26.32
C PHE A 44 10.40 26.09 25.48
N GLN A 45 10.45 27.28 26.07
CA GLN A 45 10.99 28.47 25.41
C GLN A 45 12.45 28.27 25.00
N ASN A 46 13.28 27.67 25.86
CA ASN A 46 14.66 27.32 25.53
C ASN A 46 14.78 26.25 24.44
N LEU A 47 13.74 25.42 24.25
CA LEU A 47 13.64 24.46 23.15
C LEU A 47 13.06 25.08 21.86
N GLY A 48 12.76 26.38 21.86
CA GLY A 48 12.24 27.10 20.70
C GLY A 48 10.72 27.08 20.56
N PHE A 49 9.97 27.04 21.68
CA PHE A 49 8.51 27.14 21.66
C PHE A 49 7.99 28.38 22.39
N ASN A 50 7.17 29.18 21.73
CA ASN A 50 6.36 30.20 22.40
C ASN A 50 5.26 29.51 23.19
N CYS A 51 5.16 29.82 24.47
CA CYS A 51 4.21 29.19 25.38
C CYS A 51 2.98 30.08 25.57
N TYR A 52 1.79 29.49 25.49
CA TYR A 52 0.52 30.19 25.68
C TYR A 52 -0.31 29.52 26.77
N LEU A 53 -0.90 30.30 27.65
CA LEU A 53 -1.84 29.82 28.65
C LEU A 53 -3.27 29.86 28.11
N LYS A 54 -3.98 28.74 28.23
CA LYS A 54 -5.42 28.63 27.96
C LYS A 54 -6.16 28.21 29.22
N LYS A 55 -7.25 28.93 29.53
CA LYS A 55 -8.09 28.62 30.70
C LYS A 55 -8.68 27.21 30.65
N ALA A 56 -9.10 26.77 29.46
CA ALA A 56 -9.63 25.44 29.18
C ALA A 56 -9.45 25.08 27.70
N GLU A 57 -9.53 23.80 27.35
CA GLU A 57 -9.37 23.31 25.97
C GLU A 57 -10.33 23.98 24.98
N THR A 58 -11.55 24.31 25.41
CA THR A 58 -12.58 24.97 24.59
C THR A 58 -12.42 26.49 24.50
N SER A 59 -11.41 27.08 25.14
CA SER A 59 -11.21 28.53 25.16
C SER A 59 -10.75 29.03 23.79
N GLN A 60 -11.45 30.03 23.25
CA GLN A 60 -11.09 30.65 21.97
C GLN A 60 -9.89 31.61 22.09
N SER A 61 -9.64 32.15 23.28
CA SER A 61 -8.51 33.02 23.58
C SER A 61 -7.41 32.27 24.33
N ARG A 62 -6.18 32.73 24.14
CA ARG A 62 -4.98 32.30 24.86
C ARG A 62 -4.13 33.51 25.17
N GLN A 63 -3.41 33.47 26.28
CA GLN A 63 -2.49 34.52 26.71
C GLN A 63 -1.06 34.05 26.51
N GLU A 64 -0.22 34.83 25.84
CA GLU A 64 1.20 34.51 25.76
C GLU A 64 1.85 34.56 27.13
N TYR A 65 2.64 33.53 27.45
CA TYR A 65 3.46 33.51 28.65
C TYR A 65 4.75 34.29 28.37
N SER A 66 4.76 35.60 28.69
CA SER A 66 5.96 36.41 28.52
C SER A 66 6.89 36.26 29.72
N ASN A 67 8.14 35.88 29.45
CA ASN A 67 9.25 36.05 30.36
C ASN A 67 10.18 37.13 29.76
N LYS A 68 10.97 37.82 30.57
CA LYS A 68 11.73 39.04 30.19
C LYS A 68 12.71 38.85 29.00
N ASN A 69 12.99 37.63 28.60
CA ASN A 69 13.81 37.28 27.45
C ASN A 69 12.92 36.84 26.28
N HIS A 70 12.40 37.81 25.51
CA HIS A 70 11.56 37.54 24.35
C HIS A 70 12.39 36.93 23.20
N PHE A 71 12.19 35.63 22.95
CA PHE A 71 12.55 35.00 21.69
C PHE A 71 11.28 34.82 20.86
N GLN A 72 11.19 35.46 19.69
CA GLN A 72 10.12 35.13 18.73
C GLN A 72 10.41 33.76 18.12
N ASN A 73 9.91 32.70 18.74
CA ASN A 73 10.11 31.36 18.21
C ASN A 73 9.10 31.02 17.11
N GLN A 74 9.47 30.10 16.24
CA GLN A 74 8.65 29.65 15.10
C GLN A 74 7.58 28.62 15.50
N PHE A 75 7.72 28.01 16.68
CA PHE A 75 6.84 26.95 17.17
C PHE A 75 6.08 27.41 18.40
N GLU A 76 4.91 26.82 18.62
CA GLU A 76 3.98 27.18 19.68
C GLU A 76 3.62 25.98 20.57
N LEU A 77 3.39 26.24 21.85
CA LEU A 77 2.91 25.29 22.85
C LEU A 77 1.75 25.92 23.62
N ASP A 78 0.61 25.22 23.71
CA ASP A 78 -0.50 25.63 24.57
C ASP A 78 -0.45 24.85 25.89
N ILE A 79 -0.48 25.57 27.02
CA ILE A 79 -0.64 25.04 28.38
C ILE A 79 -2.11 25.23 28.77
N ILE A 80 -2.84 24.13 28.90
CA ILE A 80 -4.25 24.13 29.30
C ILE A 80 -4.35 23.99 30.82
N LEU A 81 -4.90 25.01 31.47
CA LEU A 81 -4.97 25.10 32.93
C LEU A 81 -6.08 24.24 33.54
N LYS A 82 -7.14 23.94 32.78
CA LYS A 82 -8.29 23.16 33.26
C LYS A 82 -8.80 22.21 32.18
N VAL A 83 -8.75 20.92 32.47
CA VAL A 83 -9.38 19.89 31.64
C VAL A 83 -10.81 19.63 32.15
N PRO A 84 -11.84 19.61 31.28
CA PRO A 84 -13.20 19.27 31.68
C PRO A 84 -13.26 17.93 32.42
N TYR A 85 -13.98 17.87 33.54
CA TYR A 85 -14.19 16.67 34.36
C TYR A 85 -12.93 16.08 35.03
N GLN A 86 -11.76 16.73 34.91
CA GLN A 86 -10.50 16.32 35.56
C GLN A 86 -9.85 17.53 36.26
N LYS A 87 -10.33 17.85 37.47
CA LYS A 87 -9.98 19.10 38.19
C LYS A 87 -8.50 19.23 38.58
N GLU A 88 -7.80 18.11 38.68
CA GLU A 88 -6.39 18.02 39.08
C GLU A 88 -5.42 17.75 37.91
N ILE A 89 -5.92 17.87 36.67
CA ILE A 89 -5.11 17.61 35.47
C ILE A 89 -4.99 18.89 34.65
N MET A 90 -3.74 19.17 34.24
CA MET A 90 -3.38 20.15 33.23
C MET A 90 -2.92 19.45 31.96
N GLN A 91 -2.84 20.18 30.84
CA GLN A 91 -2.29 19.64 29.60
C GLN A 91 -1.26 20.57 28.98
N ILE A 92 -0.33 19.96 28.25
CA ILE A 92 0.46 20.64 27.24
C ILE A 92 0.12 20.09 25.88
N GLN A 93 -0.14 20.97 24.92
CA GLN A 93 -0.57 20.63 23.58
C GLN A 93 0.38 21.25 22.55
N PHE A 94 0.91 20.38 21.68
CA PHE A 94 1.73 20.77 20.53
C PHE A 94 0.88 20.61 19.26
N PRO A 95 0.43 21.70 18.62
CA PRO A 95 -0.36 21.63 17.40
C PRO A 95 0.51 21.65 16.13
N GLY A 96 0.12 20.87 15.12
CA GLY A 96 0.66 20.92 13.76
C GLY A 96 2.18 20.87 13.68
N LEU A 97 2.76 21.92 13.11
CA LEU A 97 4.21 22.06 12.95
C LEU A 97 4.98 22.00 14.28
N SER A 98 4.38 22.47 15.39
CA SER A 98 4.99 22.36 16.72
C SER A 98 5.10 20.91 17.17
N ALA A 99 4.11 20.08 16.85
CA ALA A 99 4.12 18.65 17.17
C ALA A 99 5.25 17.94 16.42
N ASN A 100 5.39 18.27 15.12
CA ASN A 100 6.45 17.75 14.28
C ASN A 100 7.85 18.13 14.80
N GLN A 101 8.04 19.39 15.18
CA GLN A 101 9.31 19.84 15.76
C GLN A 101 9.59 19.19 17.12
N PHE A 102 8.60 19.11 18.00
CA PHE A 102 8.78 18.43 19.28
C PHE A 102 9.16 16.96 19.08
N TYR A 103 8.50 16.28 18.13
CA TYR A 103 8.86 14.92 17.73
C TYR A 103 10.30 14.79 17.22
N LYS A 104 10.75 15.72 16.39
CA LYS A 104 12.14 15.78 15.93
C LYS A 104 13.14 15.95 17.08
N LEU A 105 12.82 16.77 18.08
CA LEU A 105 13.66 16.90 19.27
C LEU A 105 13.70 15.60 20.09
N MET A 106 12.59 14.86 20.15
CA MET A 106 12.55 13.54 20.80
C MET A 106 13.46 12.53 20.09
N THR A 107 13.39 12.43 18.75
CA THR A 107 14.24 11.50 17.99
C THR A 107 15.72 11.87 18.03
N GLN A 108 16.04 13.16 18.22
CA GLN A 108 17.40 13.66 18.43
C GLN A 108 17.91 13.48 19.86
N LYS A 109 17.11 12.92 20.77
CA LYS A 109 17.42 12.79 22.22
C LYS A 109 17.71 14.14 22.90
N SER A 110 17.11 15.21 22.40
CA SER A 110 17.25 16.57 22.93
C SER A 110 16.27 16.89 24.06
N ILE A 111 15.32 15.97 24.33
CA ILE A 111 14.34 16.12 25.40
C ILE A 111 14.87 15.50 26.69
N GLN A 112 14.96 16.32 27.73
CA GLN A 112 15.36 15.92 29.07
C GLN A 112 14.14 15.38 29.84
N TRP A 113 13.82 14.10 29.63
CA TRP A 113 12.65 13.46 30.21
C TRP A 113 12.62 13.53 31.73
N GLU A 114 13.77 13.50 32.41
CA GLU A 114 13.89 13.68 33.86
C GLU A 114 13.35 15.03 34.35
N LYS A 115 13.41 16.09 33.52
CA LYS A 115 12.84 17.40 33.85
C LYS A 115 11.33 17.47 33.66
N LEU A 116 10.76 16.56 32.86
CA LEU A 116 9.33 16.51 32.55
C LEU A 116 8.59 15.49 33.42
N THR A 117 9.21 14.35 33.72
CA THR A 117 8.65 13.27 34.54
C THR A 117 8.35 13.69 35.98
N LYS A 118 9.07 14.68 36.52
CA LYS A 118 8.74 15.30 37.83
C LYS A 118 7.35 15.96 37.90
N PHE A 119 6.67 16.11 36.76
CA PHE A 119 5.32 16.67 36.65
C PHE A 119 4.26 15.60 36.32
N ASP A 120 4.59 14.31 36.50
CA ASP A 120 3.75 13.17 36.16
C ASP A 120 3.22 13.25 34.72
N ILE A 121 4.12 13.60 33.79
CA ILE A 121 3.78 13.78 32.38
C ILE A 121 3.36 12.46 31.76
N VAL A 122 2.17 12.40 31.18
CA VAL A 122 1.63 11.20 30.53
C VAL A 122 1.13 11.54 29.14
N LEU A 123 1.59 10.79 28.13
CA LEU A 123 1.12 10.94 26.75
C LEU A 123 -0.39 10.63 26.69
N SER A 124 -1.20 11.57 26.21
CA SER A 124 -2.66 11.45 26.22
C SER A 124 -3.31 11.55 24.84
N ARG A 125 -2.58 12.08 23.86
CA ARG A 125 -2.99 12.13 22.45
C ARG A 125 -1.78 12.14 21.53
N PHE A 126 -1.90 11.42 20.42
CA PHE A 126 -0.96 11.49 19.31
C PHE A 126 -1.73 11.40 17.98
N ASP A 127 -1.50 12.36 17.09
CA ASP A 127 -2.15 12.42 15.78
C ASP A 127 -1.09 12.23 14.68
N LEU A 128 -1.37 11.30 13.78
CA LEU A 128 -0.59 11.04 12.57
C LEU A 128 -1.37 11.44 11.34
N VAL A 129 -0.66 11.97 10.34
CA VAL A 129 -1.21 12.39 9.06
C VAL A 129 -0.46 11.74 7.91
N TYR A 130 -1.22 11.20 6.96
CA TYR A 130 -0.75 10.93 5.60
C TYR A 130 -1.30 12.01 4.67
N GLU A 131 -0.44 12.66 3.87
CA GLU A 131 -0.84 13.66 2.90
C GLU A 131 -0.66 13.13 1.48
N ARG A 132 -1.78 12.93 0.78
CA ARG A 132 -1.79 12.48 -0.61
C ARG A 132 -1.90 13.67 -1.55
N SER A 133 -0.86 13.91 -2.34
CA SER A 133 -0.91 14.90 -3.43
C SER A 133 -1.91 14.47 -4.51
N HIS A 134 -2.51 15.46 -5.19
CA HIS A 134 -3.32 15.24 -6.38
C HIS A 134 -2.47 14.62 -7.49
N LYS A 135 -2.98 13.60 -8.18
CA LYS A 135 -2.34 12.99 -9.34
C LYS A 135 -3.10 13.37 -10.60
N LEU A 136 -2.40 13.66 -11.69
CA LEU A 136 -3.02 13.94 -12.99
C LEU A 136 -3.88 12.77 -13.51
N THR A 137 -3.63 11.57 -13.01
CA THR A 137 -4.37 10.33 -13.34
C THR A 137 -5.62 10.13 -12.48
N ASP A 138 -5.93 11.04 -11.55
CA ASP A 138 -7.13 10.94 -10.71
C ASP A 138 -8.38 11.20 -11.56
N LYS A 139 -9.30 10.23 -11.56
CA LYS A 139 -10.52 10.27 -12.41
C LYS A 139 -11.62 11.19 -11.89
N ILE A 140 -11.56 11.55 -10.61
CA ILE A 140 -12.55 12.39 -9.93
C ILE A 140 -11.81 13.41 -9.09
N SER A 141 -12.47 14.51 -8.74
CA SER A 141 -11.89 15.49 -7.82
C SER A 141 -11.87 15.00 -6.37
N THR A 142 -11.01 15.58 -5.53
CA THR A 142 -10.99 15.35 -4.08
C THR A 142 -12.38 15.57 -3.44
N LYS A 143 -13.14 16.56 -3.93
CA LYS A 143 -14.48 16.87 -3.43
C LYS A 143 -15.49 15.78 -3.78
N GLU A 144 -15.47 15.29 -5.01
CA GLU A 144 -16.31 14.19 -5.46
C GLU A 144 -15.97 12.89 -4.73
N PHE A 145 -14.68 12.63 -4.50
CA PHE A 145 -14.22 11.51 -3.69
C PHE A 145 -14.83 11.58 -2.29
N LEU A 146 -14.67 12.68 -1.57
CA LEU A 146 -15.19 12.81 -0.20
C LEU A 146 -16.71 12.69 -0.13
N ASN A 147 -17.45 13.27 -1.08
CA ASN A 147 -18.91 13.17 -1.16
C ASN A 147 -19.37 11.72 -1.41
N SER A 148 -18.82 11.08 -2.44
CA SER A 148 -19.18 9.71 -2.81
C SER A 148 -18.81 8.71 -1.71
N TYR A 149 -17.66 8.93 -1.07
CA TYR A 149 -17.21 8.13 0.04
C TYR A 149 -18.07 8.32 1.29
N TYR A 150 -18.50 9.55 1.62
CA TYR A 150 -19.42 9.81 2.73
C TYR A 150 -20.73 9.03 2.58
N ILE A 151 -21.38 9.12 1.42
CA ILE A 151 -22.63 8.41 1.13
C ILE A 151 -22.42 6.90 1.31
N GLN A 152 -21.40 6.34 0.66
CA GLN A 152 -21.12 4.92 0.75
C GLN A 152 -20.77 4.47 2.19
N PHE A 153 -20.03 5.28 2.94
CA PHE A 153 -19.62 4.94 4.29
C PHE A 153 -20.82 4.94 5.25
N GLN A 154 -21.79 5.84 5.07
CA GLN A 154 -23.07 5.80 5.81
C GLN A 154 -23.82 4.49 5.56
N ASP A 155 -23.89 4.03 4.30
CA ASP A 155 -24.55 2.78 3.95
C ASP A 155 -23.83 1.55 4.56
N LEU A 156 -22.50 1.54 4.54
CA LEU A 156 -21.67 0.42 5.03
C LEU A 156 -21.56 0.39 6.56
N HIS A 157 -21.69 1.53 7.22
CA HIS A 157 -21.49 1.68 8.66
C HIS A 157 -22.60 2.54 9.30
N PRO A 158 -23.87 2.10 9.23
CA PRO A 158 -25.01 2.91 9.67
C PRO A 158 -24.96 3.29 11.15
N TYR A 159 -24.22 2.52 11.97
CA TYR A 159 -24.08 2.73 13.41
C TYR A 159 -22.81 3.50 13.81
N LYS A 160 -21.92 3.85 12.86
CA LYS A 160 -20.74 4.67 13.18
C LYS A 160 -21.12 6.14 13.18
N ASN A 161 -20.63 6.88 14.17
CA ASN A 161 -20.75 8.33 14.18
C ASN A 161 -19.93 8.92 13.03
N ILE A 162 -20.61 9.45 12.03
CA ILE A 162 -20.00 10.08 10.86
C ILE A 162 -20.57 11.49 10.79
N ALA A 163 -19.69 12.47 10.64
CA ALA A 163 -20.09 13.84 10.38
C ALA A 163 -19.39 14.33 9.12
N SER A 164 -20.16 14.98 8.24
CA SER A 164 -19.61 15.79 7.16
C SER A 164 -19.77 17.27 7.53
N GLU A 165 -18.68 18.02 7.43
CA GLU A 165 -18.68 19.45 7.64
C GLU A 165 -18.04 20.12 6.43
N ARG A 166 -18.57 21.26 6.02
CA ARG A 166 -17.92 22.13 5.04
C ARG A 166 -17.28 23.29 5.80
N ASN A 167 -15.97 23.46 5.66
CA ASN A 167 -15.25 24.60 6.23
C ASN A 167 -14.60 25.44 5.11
N ARG A 168 -13.91 26.52 5.49
CA ARG A 168 -13.22 27.42 4.54
C ARG A 168 -12.16 26.72 3.68
N LYS A 169 -11.64 25.56 4.12
CA LYS A 169 -10.62 24.76 3.44
C LYS A 169 -11.20 23.64 2.57
N GLY A 170 -12.51 23.37 2.64
CA GLY A 170 -13.16 22.33 1.84
C GLY A 170 -14.11 21.44 2.64
N LEU A 171 -14.39 20.26 2.09
CA LEU A 171 -15.19 19.24 2.76
C LEU A 171 -14.31 18.47 3.76
N LEU A 172 -14.83 18.23 4.95
CA LEU A 172 -14.19 17.50 6.03
C LEU A 172 -15.10 16.34 6.42
N LEU A 173 -14.58 15.14 6.26
CA LEU A 173 -15.17 13.90 6.77
C LEU A 173 -14.58 13.61 8.14
N LYS A 174 -15.44 13.45 9.15
CA LYS A 174 -15.07 13.00 10.50
C LYS A 174 -15.69 11.64 10.76
N ILE A 175 -14.88 10.70 11.23
CA ILE A 175 -15.31 9.33 11.53
C ILE A 175 -14.97 9.02 12.99
N GLY A 176 -15.97 8.60 13.75
CA GLY A 176 -15.89 8.36 15.19
C GLY A 176 -16.22 9.61 16.01
N ASN A 177 -16.09 9.49 17.32
CA ASN A 177 -16.36 10.57 18.27
C ASN A 177 -15.02 11.16 18.75
N ARG A 178 -14.91 12.49 18.82
CA ARG A 178 -13.73 13.19 19.37
C ARG A 178 -13.41 12.84 20.82
N LYS A 179 -14.39 12.39 21.59
CA LYS A 179 -14.21 11.88 22.97
C LYS A 179 -13.79 10.41 23.01
N GLY A 180 -13.83 9.72 21.87
CA GLY A 180 -13.44 8.32 21.75
C GLY A 180 -11.92 8.14 21.71
N ARG A 181 -11.51 6.87 21.79
CA ARG A 181 -10.09 6.45 21.74
C ARG A 181 -9.45 6.63 20.36
N ARG A 182 -10.29 6.67 19.32
CA ARG A 182 -9.89 6.86 17.92
C ARG A 182 -10.83 7.85 17.26
N HIS A 183 -10.26 8.78 16.52
CA HIS A 183 -11.01 9.70 15.68
C HIS A 183 -10.26 9.87 14.37
N TYR A 184 -10.97 9.79 13.24
CA TYR A 184 -10.34 9.86 11.92
C TYR A 184 -10.91 11.04 11.16
N ARG A 185 -10.06 11.75 10.43
CA ARG A 185 -10.45 12.87 9.58
C ARG A 185 -9.89 12.71 8.17
N VAL A 186 -10.72 13.04 7.19
CA VAL A 186 -10.29 13.17 5.79
C VAL A 186 -10.73 14.52 5.28
N TYR A 187 -9.79 15.34 4.80
CA TYR A 187 -10.09 16.69 4.35
C TYR A 187 -9.11 17.19 3.31
N THR A 188 -9.54 18.20 2.55
CA THR A 188 -8.68 18.89 1.61
C THR A 188 -7.64 19.74 2.34
N GLY A 189 -6.37 19.47 2.06
CA GLY A 189 -5.22 20.21 2.55
C GLY A 189 -4.84 21.37 1.64
N LYS A 190 -3.57 21.81 1.71
CA LYS A 190 -3.02 22.82 0.81
C LYS A 190 -2.83 22.22 -0.59
N ASN A 191 -2.87 23.05 -1.63
CA ASN A 191 -2.63 22.60 -3.03
C ASN A 191 -3.55 21.45 -3.48
N ASN A 192 -4.81 21.43 -3.01
CA ASN A 192 -5.79 20.37 -3.27
C ASN A 192 -5.33 18.95 -2.86
N SER A 193 -4.35 18.84 -1.96
CA SER A 193 -3.97 17.56 -1.36
C SER A 193 -5.12 16.99 -0.53
N LEU A 194 -5.10 15.69 -0.31
CA LEU A 194 -6.03 15.01 0.59
C LEU A 194 -5.27 14.53 1.83
N ARG A 195 -5.64 15.06 2.99
CA ARG A 195 -5.05 14.69 4.28
C ARG A 195 -5.91 13.63 4.97
N PHE A 196 -5.24 12.56 5.40
CA PHE A 196 -5.79 11.46 6.18
C PHE A 196 -5.18 11.51 7.57
N GLU A 197 -5.97 11.90 8.56
CA GLU A 197 -5.51 12.16 9.92
C GLU A 197 -6.13 11.18 10.89
N ALA A 198 -5.29 10.43 11.61
CA ALA A 198 -5.70 9.50 12.65
C ALA A 198 -5.27 10.01 14.01
N GLU A 199 -6.25 10.25 14.87
CA GLU A 199 -6.10 10.69 16.25
C GLU A 199 -6.23 9.48 17.19
N ILE A 200 -5.21 9.25 18.01
CA ILE A 200 -5.13 8.14 18.96
C ILE A 200 -5.08 8.70 20.38
N LYS A 201 -5.97 8.20 21.25
CA LYS A 201 -6.19 8.68 22.62
C LYS A 201 -6.50 7.52 23.58
N GLY A 202 -6.52 7.85 24.88
CA GLY A 202 -7.06 6.97 25.93
C GLY A 202 -6.07 5.89 26.36
N ASP A 203 -6.57 4.69 26.63
CA ASP A 203 -5.74 3.52 26.95
C ASP A 203 -4.81 3.12 25.78
N LEU A 204 -5.27 3.27 24.53
CA LEU A 204 -4.48 2.93 23.33
C LEU A 204 -3.14 3.66 23.25
N ILE A 205 -3.06 4.90 23.76
CA ILE A 205 -1.83 5.69 23.71
C ILE A 205 -0.96 5.48 24.95
N LYS A 206 -1.48 4.84 26.01
CA LYS A 206 -0.70 4.58 27.23
C LYS A 206 0.44 3.62 26.97
N ASP A 207 0.21 2.57 26.19
CA ASP A 207 1.26 1.59 25.82
C ASP A 207 2.43 2.25 25.06
N PHE A 208 2.21 3.43 24.46
CA PHE A 208 3.23 4.20 23.75
C PHE A 208 3.95 5.21 24.65
N HIS A 209 3.39 5.54 25.82
CA HIS A 209 4.01 6.45 26.76
C HIS A 209 5.34 5.88 27.27
N ASP A 210 5.33 4.61 27.68
CA ASP A 210 6.51 3.94 28.23
C ASP A 210 7.62 3.83 27.18
N LEU A 211 7.25 3.51 25.94
CA LEU A 211 8.19 3.48 24.81
C LEU A 211 8.86 4.83 24.58
N LEU A 212 8.12 5.93 24.78
CA LEU A 212 8.56 7.30 24.50
C LEU A 212 9.42 7.90 25.61
N VAL A 213 9.13 7.59 26.88
CA VAL A 213 9.85 8.12 28.05
C VAL A 213 11.00 7.22 28.49
N ALA A 214 11.06 5.98 28.01
CA ALA A 214 12.16 5.07 28.29
C ALA A 214 13.52 5.70 27.97
N SER A 215 14.50 5.51 28.86
CA SER A 215 15.89 5.95 28.67
C SER A 215 16.52 5.39 27.38
N THR A 216 15.97 4.29 26.86
CA THR A 216 16.42 3.62 25.65
C THR A 216 15.69 4.05 24.37
N PHE A 217 14.64 4.89 24.43
CA PHE A 217 13.73 5.26 23.32
C PHE A 217 14.09 4.61 21.98
N GLU A 218 13.53 3.43 21.74
CA GLU A 218 13.74 2.71 20.49
C GLU A 218 12.79 3.27 19.42
N GLN A 219 13.26 4.28 18.70
CA GLN A 219 12.49 4.97 17.66
C GLN A 219 11.81 3.98 16.69
N GLN A 220 12.49 2.89 16.34
CA GLN A 220 11.94 1.86 15.45
C GLN A 220 10.70 1.17 16.03
N ASP A 221 10.75 0.75 17.29
CA ASP A 221 9.62 0.08 17.94
C ASP A 221 8.42 1.05 18.09
N PHE A 222 8.69 2.29 18.53
CA PHE A 222 7.66 3.32 18.64
C PHE A 222 6.98 3.65 17.30
N GLU A 223 7.76 3.95 16.26
CA GLU A 223 7.23 4.36 14.96
C GLU A 223 6.52 3.21 14.25
N SER A 224 7.11 2.00 14.27
CA SER A 224 6.51 0.80 13.64
C SER A 224 5.13 0.48 14.22
N ARG A 225 4.96 0.56 15.54
CA ARG A 225 3.69 0.31 16.22
C ARG A 225 2.63 1.37 15.94
N LEU A 226 3.01 2.66 15.89
CA LEU A 226 2.07 3.72 15.53
C LEU A 226 1.71 3.70 14.05
N SER A 227 2.67 3.45 13.16
CA SER A 227 2.44 3.21 11.73
C SER A 227 1.46 2.05 11.55
N TYR A 228 1.69 0.93 12.24
CA TYR A 228 0.79 -0.22 12.25
C TYR A 228 -0.64 0.17 12.65
N GLN A 229 -0.83 0.92 13.74
CA GLN A 229 -2.16 1.35 14.16
C GLN A 229 -2.82 2.28 13.14
N PHE A 230 -2.04 3.18 12.52
CA PHE A 230 -2.50 4.06 11.46
C PHE A 230 -3.03 3.25 10.27
N PHE A 231 -2.19 2.41 9.65
CA PHE A 231 -2.58 1.60 8.50
C PHE A 231 -3.69 0.60 8.82
N LYS A 232 -3.66 -0.04 10.00
CA LYS A 232 -4.73 -0.94 10.47
C LYS A 232 -6.06 -0.21 10.49
N TYR A 233 -6.10 0.97 11.10
CA TYR A 233 -7.35 1.71 11.25
C TYR A 233 -7.81 2.29 9.91
N SER A 234 -6.93 2.85 9.09
CA SER A 234 -7.26 3.30 7.74
C SER A 234 -7.84 2.15 6.91
N PHE A 235 -7.21 0.98 6.90
CA PHE A 235 -7.72 -0.18 6.16
C PHE A 235 -9.10 -0.63 6.62
N GLN A 236 -9.36 -0.65 7.92
CA GLN A 236 -10.69 -0.98 8.46
C GLN A 236 -11.78 0.00 8.02
N LEU A 237 -11.42 1.25 7.70
CA LEU A 237 -12.35 2.25 7.19
C LEU A 237 -12.53 2.12 5.68
N PHE A 238 -11.44 2.01 4.91
CA PHE A 238 -11.46 2.18 3.46
C PHE A 238 -11.57 0.87 2.65
N SER A 239 -11.28 -0.30 3.24
CA SER A 239 -11.18 -1.58 2.50
C SER A 239 -12.43 -2.02 1.76
N ILE A 240 -13.63 -1.77 2.29
CA ILE A 240 -14.90 -2.27 1.73
C ILE A 240 -15.48 -1.31 0.67
N SER A 241 -14.90 -0.11 0.53
CA SER A 241 -15.39 0.91 -0.39
C SER A 241 -15.21 0.51 -1.85
N ASN A 242 -16.20 0.88 -2.68
CA ASN A 242 -16.10 0.83 -4.14
C ASN A 242 -15.52 2.15 -4.69
N GLN A 243 -15.38 3.17 -3.84
CA GLN A 243 -14.67 4.41 -4.14
C GLN A 243 -13.19 4.23 -3.78
N THR A 244 -12.45 3.66 -4.72
CA THR A 244 -11.02 3.37 -4.55
C THR A 244 -10.12 4.52 -5.00
N SER A 245 -10.70 5.58 -5.53
CA SER A 245 -9.95 6.79 -5.88
C SER A 245 -9.33 7.39 -4.62
N HIS A 246 -8.16 8.01 -4.73
CA HIS A 246 -7.48 8.70 -3.62
C HIS A 246 -7.05 7.84 -2.40
N ILE A 247 -7.22 6.52 -2.44
CA ILE A 247 -6.75 5.58 -1.40
C ILE A 247 -5.69 4.61 -1.91
N ASP A 248 -5.09 4.89 -3.07
CA ASP A 248 -4.02 4.09 -3.68
C ASP A 248 -2.82 3.91 -2.73
N TRP A 249 -2.42 4.95 -2.00
CA TRP A 249 -1.32 4.88 -1.03
C TRP A 249 -1.50 3.76 0.01
N LEU A 250 -2.72 3.61 0.52
CA LEU A 250 -3.08 2.63 1.53
C LEU A 250 -3.01 1.22 0.94
N MET A 251 -3.53 1.08 -0.27
CA MET A 251 -3.68 -0.21 -0.93
C MET A 251 -2.35 -0.71 -1.49
N ASP A 252 -1.55 0.16 -2.09
CA ASP A 252 -0.19 -0.15 -2.53
C ASP A 252 0.69 -0.59 -1.35
N ARG A 253 0.54 0.07 -0.20
CA ARG A 253 1.27 -0.28 1.02
C ARG A 253 0.82 -1.60 1.64
N ILE A 254 -0.46 -1.95 1.58
CA ILE A 254 -1.00 -3.13 2.25
C ILE A 254 -0.97 -4.37 1.36
N ARG A 255 -1.15 -4.22 0.04
CA ARG A 255 -1.37 -5.33 -0.90
C ARG A 255 -0.27 -6.38 -0.83
N HIS A 256 1.00 -5.99 -0.73
CA HIS A 256 2.10 -6.95 -0.67
C HIS A 256 2.07 -7.84 0.60
N LEU A 257 1.47 -7.36 1.69
CA LEU A 257 1.34 -8.12 2.94
C LEU A 257 0.41 -9.33 2.80
N GLN A 258 -0.51 -9.31 1.82
CA GLN A 258 -1.33 -10.49 1.47
C GLN A 258 -0.48 -11.69 1.06
N CYS A 259 0.69 -11.42 0.49
CA CYS A 259 1.56 -12.41 -0.11
C CYS A 259 2.71 -12.84 0.82
N LYS A 260 2.82 -12.22 2.01
CA LYS A 260 3.92 -12.41 2.97
C LYS A 260 4.18 -13.88 3.29
N ASN A 261 3.13 -14.70 3.39
CA ASN A 261 3.25 -16.12 3.74
C ASN A 261 3.12 -17.06 2.53
N THR A 262 2.83 -16.53 1.35
CA THR A 262 2.60 -17.32 0.14
C THR A 262 3.89 -17.57 -0.63
N LEU A 263 4.98 -16.88 -0.29
CA LEU A 263 6.30 -17.04 -0.92
C LEU A 263 6.93 -18.41 -0.66
N HIS A 264 6.60 -19.04 0.47
CA HIS A 264 7.04 -20.40 0.80
C HIS A 264 6.12 -21.49 0.23
N ILE A 265 4.96 -21.13 -0.35
CA ILE A 265 4.05 -22.09 -0.97
C ILE A 265 4.51 -22.35 -2.41
N GLN A 266 5.01 -23.56 -2.58
CA GLN A 266 5.71 -24.13 -3.73
C GLN A 266 4.90 -24.13 -5.05
N ASP A 267 5.65 -24.07 -6.15
CA ASP A 267 5.45 -24.66 -7.49
C ASP A 267 4.43 -24.09 -8.49
N SER A 268 3.58 -23.11 -8.17
CA SER A 268 2.58 -22.64 -9.16
C SER A 268 2.24 -21.15 -9.17
N ILE A 269 3.04 -20.31 -8.51
CA ILE A 269 2.73 -18.89 -8.34
C ILE A 269 3.47 -18.03 -9.36
N ILE A 270 2.73 -17.45 -10.30
CA ILE A 270 3.28 -16.52 -11.28
C ILE A 270 3.29 -15.08 -10.72
N HIS A 271 4.45 -14.44 -10.75
CA HIS A 271 4.69 -13.07 -10.31
C HIS A 271 4.41 -12.07 -11.42
N LEU A 272 3.30 -11.34 -11.31
CA LEU A 272 2.72 -10.61 -12.45
C LEU A 272 3.05 -9.12 -12.46
N HIS A 273 3.80 -8.63 -11.47
CA HIS A 273 4.19 -7.22 -11.36
C HIS A 273 4.89 -6.69 -12.63
N TYR A 274 5.62 -7.55 -13.34
CA TYR A 274 6.35 -7.21 -14.56
C TYR A 274 5.46 -6.97 -15.79
N LEU A 275 4.16 -7.33 -15.75
CA LEU A 275 3.26 -7.16 -16.89
C LEU A 275 3.04 -5.70 -17.30
N ASN A 276 3.11 -4.78 -16.35
CA ASN A 276 2.85 -3.36 -16.61
C ASN A 276 4.07 -2.59 -17.10
N GLN A 277 5.25 -3.23 -17.14
CA GLN A 277 6.50 -2.59 -17.51
C GLN A 277 6.78 -2.68 -19.01
N MET A 278 5.89 -3.30 -19.80
CA MET A 278 6.12 -3.57 -21.22
C MET A 278 4.87 -3.33 -22.06
N ASP A 279 5.06 -2.73 -23.24
CA ASP A 279 4.03 -2.61 -24.27
C ASP A 279 4.09 -3.81 -25.22
N PHE A 280 3.27 -4.84 -24.94
CA PHE A 280 3.21 -6.04 -25.76
C PHE A 280 2.24 -5.88 -26.92
N LYS A 281 2.78 -5.68 -28.13
CA LYS A 281 1.97 -5.53 -29.35
C LYS A 281 1.66 -6.88 -29.98
N LEU A 282 2.60 -7.81 -29.95
CA LEU A 282 2.46 -9.10 -30.64
C LEU A 282 2.04 -10.21 -29.67
N MET A 283 1.18 -11.11 -30.15
CA MET A 283 0.78 -12.32 -29.42
C MET A 283 1.99 -13.12 -28.93
N LYS A 284 3.02 -13.26 -29.78
CA LYS A 284 4.22 -14.04 -29.47
C LYS A 284 4.96 -13.48 -28.26
N GLU A 285 5.02 -12.16 -28.11
CA GLU A 285 5.66 -11.49 -26.97
C GLU A 285 4.91 -11.77 -25.66
N LYS A 286 3.58 -11.68 -25.69
CA LYS A 286 2.71 -12.03 -24.56
C LYS A 286 2.93 -13.47 -24.10
N GLN A 287 3.00 -14.41 -25.05
CA GLN A 287 3.26 -15.84 -24.77
C GLN A 287 4.67 -16.07 -24.19
N HIS A 288 5.68 -15.34 -24.67
CA HIS A 288 7.03 -15.42 -24.12
C HIS A 288 7.11 -14.91 -22.70
N LEU A 289 6.47 -13.78 -22.38
CA LEU A 289 6.42 -13.29 -21.01
C LEU A 289 5.82 -14.36 -20.08
N ILE A 290 4.67 -14.94 -20.43
CA ILE A 290 4.06 -15.99 -19.61
C ILE A 290 5.03 -17.18 -19.45
N THR A 291 5.76 -17.55 -20.50
CA THR A 291 6.76 -18.62 -20.43
C THR A 291 7.94 -18.26 -19.52
N LEU A 292 8.40 -17.00 -19.55
CA LEU A 292 9.44 -16.51 -18.64
C LEU A 292 8.95 -16.52 -17.18
N LEU A 293 7.73 -16.07 -16.93
CA LEU A 293 7.19 -16.10 -15.58
C LEU A 293 7.11 -17.53 -15.03
N LYS A 294 6.69 -18.49 -15.86
CA LYS A 294 6.74 -19.93 -15.52
C LYS A 294 8.16 -20.44 -15.31
N LEU A 295 9.15 -19.95 -16.07
CA LEU A 295 10.56 -20.26 -15.84
C LEU A 295 11.01 -19.79 -14.45
N LEU A 296 10.65 -18.58 -14.03
CA LEU A 296 10.97 -18.06 -12.70
C LEU A 296 10.35 -18.91 -11.58
N VAL A 297 9.13 -19.44 -11.78
CA VAL A 297 8.53 -20.40 -10.84
C VAL A 297 9.31 -21.71 -10.82
N PHE A 298 9.62 -22.27 -11.99
CA PHE A 298 10.33 -23.53 -12.11
C PHE A 298 11.70 -23.50 -11.43
N VAL A 299 12.50 -22.45 -11.65
CA VAL A 299 13.86 -22.36 -11.11
C VAL A 299 13.88 -22.08 -9.60
N ARG A 300 12.82 -21.53 -9.00
CA ARG A 300 12.72 -21.39 -7.54
C ARG A 300 12.80 -22.73 -6.81
N GLY A 301 12.34 -23.81 -7.42
CA GLY A 301 12.43 -25.16 -6.88
C GLY A 301 13.78 -25.84 -7.10
N LEU A 302 14.76 -25.16 -7.69
CA LEU A 302 16.08 -25.71 -8.01
C LEU A 302 17.17 -25.11 -7.13
N ASN A 303 18.22 -25.89 -6.90
CA ASN A 303 19.47 -25.38 -6.36
C ASN A 303 20.15 -24.44 -7.38
N TYR A 304 20.83 -23.42 -6.87
CA TYR A 304 21.59 -22.48 -7.68
C TYR A 304 22.98 -22.26 -7.12
N THR A 305 23.88 -21.78 -7.97
CA THR A 305 25.18 -21.24 -7.57
C THR A 305 25.06 -19.71 -7.53
N PRO A 306 25.40 -19.04 -6.42
CA PRO A 306 25.41 -17.59 -6.38
C PRO A 306 26.57 -17.07 -7.23
N GLY A 307 26.38 -15.94 -7.89
CA GLY A 307 27.47 -15.14 -8.41
C GLY A 307 27.14 -13.66 -8.37
N GLN A 308 28.15 -12.84 -8.57
CA GLN A 308 28.06 -11.43 -8.22
C GLN A 308 28.86 -10.58 -9.21
N LEU A 309 28.23 -9.48 -9.63
CA LEU A 309 28.87 -8.30 -10.19
C LEU A 309 28.68 -7.15 -9.17
N THR A 310 28.35 -5.93 -9.60
CA THR A 310 27.74 -4.95 -8.68
C THR A 310 26.41 -5.46 -8.10
N SER A 311 25.72 -6.34 -8.84
CA SER A 311 24.43 -6.94 -8.46
C SER A 311 24.58 -8.44 -8.21
N LYS A 312 23.67 -9.03 -7.44
CA LYS A 312 23.67 -10.47 -7.15
C LYS A 312 22.86 -11.24 -8.19
N PHE A 313 23.36 -12.41 -8.57
CA PHE A 313 22.73 -13.28 -9.54
C PHE A 313 22.73 -14.73 -9.04
N ARG A 314 21.72 -15.47 -9.48
CA ARG A 314 21.58 -16.91 -9.26
C ARG A 314 21.82 -17.63 -10.58
N LYS A 315 22.81 -18.53 -10.59
CA LYS A 315 23.12 -19.40 -11.72
C LYS A 315 22.41 -20.73 -11.55
N TYR A 316 21.57 -21.09 -12.51
CA TYR A 316 20.83 -22.35 -12.54
C TYR A 316 21.32 -23.26 -13.65
N ASN A 317 21.31 -24.57 -13.37
CA ASN A 317 21.63 -25.62 -14.32
C ASN A 317 20.54 -26.69 -14.32
N PHE A 318 19.89 -26.93 -15.46
CA PHE A 318 18.85 -27.95 -15.55
C PHE A 318 18.66 -28.53 -16.96
N PRO A 319 18.19 -29.79 -17.09
CA PRO A 319 17.80 -30.34 -18.38
C PRO A 319 16.58 -29.61 -18.96
N LEU A 320 16.66 -29.18 -20.23
CA LEU A 320 15.58 -28.50 -20.94
C LEU A 320 14.26 -29.29 -20.92
N ARG A 321 14.37 -30.63 -20.95
CA ARG A 321 13.23 -31.55 -20.85
C ARG A 321 12.49 -31.44 -19.52
N LYS A 322 13.14 -31.11 -18.41
CA LYS A 322 12.48 -30.91 -17.11
C LYS A 322 11.58 -29.67 -17.15
N PHE A 323 12.07 -28.56 -17.70
CA PHE A 323 11.27 -27.35 -17.87
C PHE A 323 10.09 -27.57 -18.83
N LEU A 324 10.29 -28.28 -19.94
CA LEU A 324 9.20 -28.65 -20.85
C LEU A 324 8.08 -29.45 -20.17
N LYS A 325 8.45 -30.41 -19.33
CA LYS A 325 7.50 -31.18 -18.51
C LYS A 325 6.76 -30.27 -17.52
N PHE A 326 7.48 -29.36 -16.86
CA PHE A 326 6.90 -28.39 -15.92
C PHE A 326 5.82 -27.52 -16.58
N ILE A 327 6.06 -27.01 -17.79
CA ILE A 327 5.06 -26.25 -18.54
C ILE A 327 4.07 -27.14 -19.32
N ASN A 328 3.94 -28.42 -18.96
CA ASN A 328 3.01 -29.41 -19.53
C ASN A 328 3.06 -29.54 -21.07
N LYS A 329 4.25 -29.36 -21.67
CA LYS A 329 4.46 -29.56 -23.11
C LYS A 329 5.01 -30.95 -23.42
N LYS A 330 4.62 -31.50 -24.57
CA LYS A 330 5.17 -32.76 -25.09
C LYS A 330 6.68 -32.65 -25.28
N THR A 331 7.42 -33.70 -24.93
CA THR A 331 8.89 -33.76 -25.04
C THR A 331 9.34 -34.26 -26.42
N ASN A 332 8.80 -33.68 -27.49
CA ASN A 332 9.20 -34.00 -28.86
C ASN A 332 10.19 -32.98 -29.44
N GLN A 333 10.83 -33.31 -30.56
CA GLN A 333 11.87 -32.47 -31.17
C GLN A 333 11.36 -31.07 -31.56
N TYR A 334 10.11 -30.98 -32.02
CA TYR A 334 9.47 -29.71 -32.37
C TYR A 334 9.33 -28.78 -31.16
N GLN A 335 8.83 -29.29 -30.04
CA GLN A 335 8.69 -28.50 -28.80
C GLN A 335 10.06 -28.17 -28.18
N LEU A 336 11.04 -29.07 -28.30
CA LEU A 336 12.42 -28.78 -27.91
C LEU A 336 12.99 -27.60 -28.70
N ASN A 337 12.82 -27.58 -30.03
CA ASN A 337 13.27 -26.47 -30.88
C ASN A 337 12.55 -25.16 -30.52
N LYS A 338 11.23 -25.18 -30.34
CA LYS A 338 10.46 -24.00 -29.91
C LYS A 338 10.90 -23.46 -28.55
N THR A 339 11.20 -24.32 -27.58
CA THR A 339 11.66 -23.85 -26.26
C THR A 339 13.10 -23.34 -26.32
N ARG A 340 13.94 -23.84 -27.25
CA ARG A 340 15.24 -23.21 -27.52
C ARG A 340 15.08 -21.79 -28.08
N GLU A 341 14.21 -21.61 -29.06
CA GLU A 341 13.90 -20.26 -29.61
C GLU A 341 13.39 -19.29 -28.53
N PHE A 342 12.64 -19.80 -27.54
CA PHE A 342 12.23 -18.97 -26.38
C PHE A 342 13.45 -18.40 -25.65
N PHE A 343 14.49 -19.19 -25.38
CA PHE A 343 15.70 -18.71 -24.71
C PHE A 343 16.51 -17.73 -25.58
N ASP A 344 16.45 -17.83 -26.90
CA ASP A 344 17.02 -16.81 -27.79
C ASP A 344 16.28 -15.47 -27.70
N LEU A 345 14.99 -15.49 -27.38
CA LEU A 345 14.16 -14.29 -27.25
C LEU A 345 14.17 -13.69 -25.85
N VAL A 346 14.43 -14.51 -24.82
CA VAL A 346 14.76 -14.04 -23.46
C VAL A 346 15.98 -13.10 -23.49
N LYS A 347 16.89 -13.25 -24.46
CA LYS A 347 18.03 -12.33 -24.68
C LYS A 347 17.61 -10.88 -24.98
N LYS A 348 16.38 -10.62 -25.42
CA LYS A 348 15.85 -9.24 -25.55
C LYS A 348 15.62 -8.54 -24.19
N ASN A 349 15.83 -9.28 -23.09
CA ASN A 349 16.03 -8.87 -21.70
C ASN A 349 14.96 -7.99 -21.05
N PHE A 350 14.58 -8.38 -19.82
CA PHE A 350 13.89 -7.47 -18.91
C PHE A 350 14.96 -6.61 -18.26
N VAL A 351 14.76 -5.30 -18.26
CA VAL A 351 15.62 -4.35 -17.58
C VAL A 351 14.85 -3.79 -16.39
N ILE A 352 15.44 -3.85 -15.21
CA ILE A 352 14.93 -3.15 -14.04
C ILE A 352 15.68 -1.83 -13.95
N GLU A 353 14.94 -0.73 -14.05
CA GLU A 353 15.46 0.61 -13.85
C GLU A 353 15.02 1.13 -12.48
N SER A 354 15.96 1.70 -11.74
CA SER A 354 15.72 2.39 -10.48
C SER A 354 16.30 3.79 -10.58
N PHE A 355 15.43 4.79 -10.42
CA PHE A 355 15.81 6.20 -10.46
C PHE A 355 15.40 6.87 -9.15
N SER A 356 16.33 7.60 -8.56
CA SER A 356 16.10 8.47 -7.40
C SER A 356 16.99 9.70 -7.48
N ASP A 357 16.74 10.69 -6.64
CA ASP A 357 17.56 11.90 -6.54
C ASP A 357 19.03 11.62 -6.17
N ARG A 358 19.34 10.41 -5.69
CA ARG A 358 20.68 10.03 -5.21
C ARG A 358 21.39 9.02 -6.09
N HIS A 359 20.68 8.29 -6.94
CA HIS A 359 21.28 7.29 -7.83
C HIS A 359 20.36 6.91 -8.98
N TYR A 360 20.98 6.56 -10.10
CA TYR A 360 20.36 5.82 -11.20
C TYR A 360 21.02 4.44 -11.31
N ARG A 361 20.21 3.40 -11.48
CA ARG A 361 20.66 2.03 -11.70
C ARG A 361 19.82 1.38 -12.78
N MET A 362 20.50 0.76 -13.75
CA MET A 362 19.90 -0.12 -14.74
C MET A 362 20.44 -1.54 -14.53
N LEU A 363 19.55 -2.52 -14.37
CA LEU A 363 19.90 -3.91 -14.11
C LEU A 363 19.36 -4.81 -15.22
N VAL A 364 20.26 -5.50 -15.91
CA VAL A 364 19.92 -6.61 -16.80
C VAL A 364 19.53 -7.81 -15.96
N THR A 365 18.30 -8.28 -16.09
CA THR A 365 17.77 -9.33 -15.21
C THR A 365 18.23 -10.74 -15.59
N LEU A 366 18.42 -11.02 -16.88
CA LEU A 366 18.91 -12.30 -17.38
C LEU A 366 20.15 -12.07 -18.25
N PRO A 367 21.33 -11.82 -17.62
CA PRO A 367 22.51 -11.37 -18.35
C PRO A 367 23.08 -12.44 -19.28
N GLU A 368 22.88 -13.72 -18.99
CA GLU A 368 23.43 -14.81 -19.78
C GLU A 368 22.55 -16.07 -19.74
N VAL A 369 22.39 -16.70 -20.91
CA VAL A 369 21.73 -17.99 -21.07
C VAL A 369 22.42 -18.84 -22.14
N ASN A 370 22.78 -20.07 -21.77
CA ASN A 370 23.46 -21.04 -22.61
C ASN A 370 22.63 -22.34 -22.67
N VAL A 371 22.34 -22.80 -23.88
CA VAL A 371 21.64 -24.09 -24.09
C VAL A 371 22.57 -25.03 -24.85
N ILE A 372 23.15 -25.97 -24.12
CA ILE A 372 24.22 -26.86 -24.61
C ILE A 372 23.75 -28.32 -24.62
N LYS A 373 24.25 -29.09 -25.58
CA LYS A 373 23.99 -30.52 -25.65
C LYS A 373 25.11 -31.25 -24.90
N SER A 374 24.75 -32.01 -23.88
CA SER A 374 25.70 -32.85 -23.15
C SER A 374 26.18 -34.03 -24.00
N GLN A 375 27.26 -34.69 -23.54
CA GLN A 375 27.78 -35.94 -24.12
C GLN A 375 26.72 -37.06 -24.17
N GLN A 376 25.75 -37.04 -23.25
CA GLN A 376 24.62 -37.96 -23.23
C GLN A 376 23.47 -37.54 -24.17
N ASN A 377 23.72 -36.59 -25.09
CA ASN A 377 22.75 -36.09 -26.06
C ASN A 377 21.53 -35.36 -25.43
N ILE A 378 21.66 -34.90 -24.18
CA ILE A 378 20.63 -34.17 -23.44
C ILE A 378 20.91 -32.67 -23.53
N TRP A 379 19.92 -31.88 -23.96
CA TRP A 379 19.97 -30.42 -23.90
C TRP A 379 19.85 -29.93 -22.46
N ASN A 380 20.87 -29.24 -21.98
CA ASN A 380 20.94 -28.59 -20.68
C ASN A 380 20.92 -27.07 -20.85
N VAL A 381 20.21 -26.41 -19.95
CA VAL A 381 20.15 -24.96 -19.85
C VAL A 381 21.01 -24.54 -18.67
N GLU A 382 21.91 -23.62 -18.93
CA GLU A 382 22.63 -22.83 -17.94
C GLU A 382 22.11 -21.39 -18.06
N ILE A 383 21.66 -20.79 -16.95
CA ILE A 383 21.06 -19.45 -16.97
C ILE A 383 21.40 -18.65 -15.72
N TRP A 384 21.70 -17.38 -15.92
CA TRP A 384 21.92 -16.40 -14.87
C TRP A 384 20.69 -15.51 -14.71
N ILE A 385 20.20 -15.35 -13.48
CA ILE A 385 18.99 -14.59 -13.17
C ILE A 385 19.26 -13.67 -11.98
N ALA A 386 18.92 -12.39 -12.09
CA ALA A 386 19.08 -11.40 -11.03
C ALA A 386 18.33 -11.82 -9.76
N GLU A 387 19.00 -11.72 -8.62
CA GLU A 387 18.46 -12.11 -7.31
C GLU A 387 17.20 -11.29 -6.95
N GLU A 388 17.14 -10.03 -7.39
CA GLU A 388 16.01 -9.13 -7.19
C GLU A 388 14.68 -9.65 -7.78
N LEU A 389 14.71 -10.56 -8.77
CA LEU A 389 13.49 -11.19 -9.30
C LEU A 389 12.86 -12.18 -8.29
N PHE A 390 13.64 -12.66 -7.32
CA PHE A 390 13.21 -13.63 -6.33
C PHE A 390 12.85 -13.01 -4.98
N ASP A 391 13.59 -11.97 -4.58
CA ASP A 391 13.49 -11.38 -3.23
C ASP A 391 12.45 -10.26 -3.14
N TYR A 392 11.80 -9.89 -4.24
CA TYR A 392 10.74 -8.90 -4.25
C TYR A 392 9.41 -9.47 -3.72
N LEU A 393 8.78 -8.75 -2.77
CA LEU A 393 7.43 -9.04 -2.28
C LEU A 393 6.40 -8.67 -3.36
N HIS A 394 6.12 -9.60 -4.25
CA HIS A 394 5.21 -9.37 -5.38
C HIS A 394 3.78 -9.10 -4.90
N PRO A 395 3.20 -7.92 -5.24
CA PRO A 395 1.83 -7.58 -4.83
C PRO A 395 0.75 -8.37 -5.58
N PHE A 396 1.11 -8.99 -6.71
CA PHE A 396 0.17 -9.71 -7.57
C PHE A 396 0.62 -11.15 -7.79
N ILE A 397 -0.09 -12.08 -7.14
CA ILE A 397 0.18 -13.53 -7.16
C ILE A 397 -1.06 -14.28 -7.62
N PHE A 398 -0.87 -15.17 -8.59
CA PHE A 398 -1.90 -16.09 -9.10
C PHE A 398 -1.37 -17.51 -9.22
N SER A 399 -2.29 -18.48 -9.07
CA SER A 399 -2.10 -19.82 -9.64
C SER A 399 -1.93 -19.69 -11.15
N ASP A 400 -1.14 -20.57 -11.76
CA ASP A 400 -1.00 -20.62 -13.21
C ASP A 400 -2.37 -20.90 -13.89
N LEU A 401 -3.00 -19.84 -14.41
CA LEU A 401 -4.23 -19.92 -15.19
C LEU A 401 -3.96 -20.15 -16.69
N PHE A 402 -2.70 -20.05 -17.12
CA PHE A 402 -2.32 -20.19 -18.52
C PHE A 402 -2.08 -21.66 -18.86
N GLU A 403 -3.16 -22.45 -18.89
CA GLU A 403 -3.11 -23.86 -19.29
C GLU A 403 -2.50 -24.05 -20.70
N THR A 404 -2.02 -25.26 -20.99
CA THR A 404 -1.26 -25.54 -22.22
C THR A 404 -2.08 -25.53 -23.51
N ASN A 405 -3.41 -25.61 -23.41
CA ASN A 405 -4.30 -25.76 -24.56
C ASN A 405 -5.31 -24.61 -24.70
N LEU A 406 -4.94 -23.39 -24.29
CA LEU A 406 -5.77 -22.21 -24.54
C LEU A 406 -5.81 -21.90 -26.05
N SER A 407 -7.02 -21.69 -26.58
CA SER A 407 -7.18 -21.09 -27.91
C SER A 407 -6.61 -19.67 -27.92
N SER A 408 -6.34 -19.14 -29.12
CA SER A 408 -5.82 -17.77 -29.28
C SER A 408 -6.68 -16.75 -28.55
N HIS A 409 -8.01 -16.81 -28.73
CA HIS A 409 -8.94 -15.89 -28.04
C HIS A 409 -8.92 -16.04 -26.52
N GLN A 410 -8.93 -17.29 -26.01
CA GLN A 410 -8.84 -17.53 -24.55
C GLN A 410 -7.56 -16.95 -23.96
N PHE A 411 -6.42 -17.14 -24.64
CA PHE A 411 -5.15 -16.59 -24.19
C PHE A 411 -5.16 -15.06 -24.17
N GLN A 412 -5.64 -14.40 -25.23
CA GLN A 412 -5.67 -12.93 -25.28
C GLN A 412 -6.56 -12.34 -24.17
N VAL A 413 -7.74 -12.92 -23.96
CA VAL A 413 -8.66 -12.46 -22.93
C VAL A 413 -8.06 -12.64 -21.54
N LEU A 414 -7.50 -13.82 -21.25
CA LEU A 414 -6.88 -14.09 -19.95
C LEU A 414 -5.68 -13.16 -19.71
N PHE A 415 -4.86 -12.94 -20.74
CA PHE A 415 -3.73 -12.02 -20.66
C PHE A 415 -4.20 -10.59 -20.34
N GLU A 416 -5.22 -10.11 -21.02
CA GLU A 416 -5.78 -8.77 -20.77
C GLU A 416 -6.35 -8.67 -19.34
N ILE A 417 -7.06 -9.70 -18.88
CA ILE A 417 -7.61 -9.74 -17.53
C ILE A 417 -6.52 -9.62 -16.48
N ILE A 418 -5.46 -10.41 -16.63
CA ILE A 418 -4.35 -10.46 -15.68
C ILE A 418 -3.51 -9.19 -15.76
N LYS A 419 -3.32 -8.60 -16.94
CA LYS A 419 -2.68 -7.29 -17.12
C LYS A 419 -3.42 -6.21 -16.34
N VAL A 420 -4.72 -6.06 -16.56
CA VAL A 420 -5.53 -5.06 -15.83
C VAL A 420 -5.53 -5.35 -14.33
N TYR A 421 -5.70 -6.62 -13.92
CA TYR A 421 -5.62 -7.00 -12.50
C TYR A 421 -4.31 -6.54 -11.86
N SER A 422 -3.19 -6.68 -12.57
CA SER A 422 -1.86 -6.34 -12.06
C SER A 422 -1.61 -4.84 -12.00
N SER A 423 -2.57 -3.99 -12.35
CA SER A 423 -2.47 -2.53 -12.17
C SER A 423 -2.63 -2.11 -10.70
N ASN A 424 -2.07 -0.96 -10.31
CA ASN A 424 -2.08 -0.49 -8.92
C ASN A 424 -3.49 -0.11 -8.41
N ASN A 425 -4.44 0.21 -9.28
CA ASN A 425 -5.78 0.59 -8.86
C ASN A 425 -6.59 -0.66 -8.46
N ILE A 426 -7.25 -0.67 -7.31
CA ILE A 426 -8.16 -1.76 -6.93
C ILE A 426 -9.35 -1.87 -7.89
N ARG A 427 -9.84 -0.75 -8.43
CA ARG A 427 -10.85 -0.72 -9.47
C ARG A 427 -10.22 -1.10 -10.81
N LYS A 428 -10.54 -2.30 -11.28
CA LYS A 428 -10.08 -2.90 -12.54
C LYS A 428 -11.13 -2.66 -13.61
N GLU A 429 -10.82 -1.83 -14.59
CA GLU A 429 -11.73 -1.53 -15.69
C GLU A 429 -11.39 -2.34 -16.94
N PHE A 430 -12.39 -3.01 -17.49
CA PHE A 430 -12.30 -3.82 -18.69
C PHE A 430 -13.15 -3.18 -19.78
N HIS A 431 -12.47 -2.59 -20.77
CA HIS A 431 -13.10 -2.01 -21.95
C HIS A 431 -13.22 -3.07 -23.05
N ILE A 432 -14.17 -4.00 -22.91
CA ILE A 432 -14.31 -5.16 -23.79
C ILE A 432 -14.59 -4.73 -25.23
N GLN A 433 -15.35 -3.66 -25.43
CA GLN A 433 -15.61 -3.12 -26.77
C GLN A 433 -14.30 -2.69 -27.46
N GLN A 434 -13.49 -1.87 -26.79
CA GLN A 434 -12.20 -1.43 -27.31
C GLN A 434 -11.25 -2.62 -27.56
N PHE A 435 -11.26 -3.62 -26.67
CA PHE A 435 -10.50 -4.84 -26.86
C PHE A 435 -10.90 -5.60 -28.14
N LEU A 436 -12.20 -5.69 -28.43
CA LEU A 436 -12.71 -6.32 -29.65
C LEU A 436 -12.32 -5.52 -30.91
N ASP A 437 -12.33 -4.20 -30.82
CA ASP A 437 -12.02 -3.31 -31.94
C ASP A 437 -10.52 -3.29 -32.28
N ASN A 438 -9.66 -3.65 -31.32
CA ASN A 438 -8.20 -3.72 -31.48
C ASN A 438 -7.70 -5.02 -32.17
N TYR A 439 -8.59 -5.91 -32.62
CA TYR A 439 -8.18 -7.08 -33.39
C TYR A 439 -7.64 -6.68 -34.77
N SER A 440 -6.57 -7.35 -35.22
CA SER A 440 -5.96 -7.08 -36.53
C SER A 440 -6.82 -7.49 -37.73
N PHE A 441 -7.98 -8.09 -37.48
CA PHE A 441 -8.93 -8.54 -38.49
C PHE A 441 -10.36 -8.38 -37.98
N VAL A 442 -11.32 -8.32 -38.91
CA VAL A 442 -12.74 -8.16 -38.58
C VAL A 442 -13.28 -9.43 -37.93
N LEU A 443 -13.73 -9.31 -36.68
CA LEU A 443 -14.36 -10.41 -35.94
C LEU A 443 -15.81 -10.62 -36.38
N SER A 444 -16.20 -11.87 -36.63
CA SER A 444 -17.60 -12.26 -36.83
C SER A 444 -18.42 -12.10 -35.55
N SER A 445 -19.75 -11.98 -35.67
CA SER A 445 -20.65 -11.90 -34.50
C SER A 445 -20.50 -13.08 -33.55
N GLN A 446 -20.27 -14.29 -34.09
CA GLN A 446 -20.03 -15.49 -33.29
C GLN A 446 -18.69 -15.42 -32.54
N GLN A 447 -17.63 -14.90 -33.17
CA GLN A 447 -16.33 -14.71 -32.51
C GLN A 447 -16.42 -13.66 -31.40
N LYS A 448 -17.07 -12.52 -31.67
CA LYS A 448 -17.31 -11.47 -30.66
C LYS A 448 -18.05 -12.03 -29.44
N LYS A 449 -19.11 -12.82 -29.66
CA LYS A 449 -19.86 -13.49 -28.58
C LYS A 449 -18.94 -14.40 -27.75
N LYS A 450 -18.18 -15.29 -28.41
CA LYS A 450 -17.24 -16.20 -27.73
C LYS A 450 -16.18 -15.47 -26.89
N ILE A 451 -15.60 -14.38 -27.41
CA ILE A 451 -14.61 -13.58 -26.69
C ILE A 451 -15.22 -12.97 -25.42
N LYS A 452 -16.45 -12.43 -25.51
CA LYS A 452 -17.18 -11.90 -24.35
C LYS A 452 -17.48 -12.99 -23.32
N ASP A 453 -17.89 -14.17 -23.76
CA ASP A 453 -18.11 -15.33 -22.88
C ASP A 453 -16.82 -15.71 -22.13
N HIS A 454 -15.65 -15.63 -22.79
CA HIS A 454 -14.37 -15.84 -22.13
C HIS A 454 -14.07 -14.79 -21.06
N PHE A 455 -14.38 -13.51 -21.30
CA PHE A 455 -14.21 -12.47 -20.28
C PHE A 455 -15.03 -12.80 -19.03
N ILE A 456 -16.33 -13.05 -19.22
CA ILE A 456 -17.26 -13.36 -18.13
C ILE A 456 -16.77 -14.56 -17.33
N ARG A 457 -16.44 -15.66 -18.02
CA ARG A 457 -15.95 -16.89 -17.39
C ARG A 457 -14.71 -16.64 -16.53
N TYR A 458 -13.69 -15.96 -17.06
CA TYR A 458 -12.45 -15.75 -16.31
C TYR A 458 -12.63 -14.78 -15.14
N LEU A 459 -13.48 -13.75 -15.28
CA LEU A 459 -13.82 -12.88 -14.16
C LEU A 459 -14.50 -13.64 -13.03
N GLN A 460 -15.44 -14.55 -13.37
CA GLN A 460 -16.10 -15.43 -12.40
C GLN A 460 -15.12 -16.41 -11.74
N VAL A 461 -14.19 -17.00 -12.49
CA VAL A 461 -13.11 -17.83 -11.93
C VAL A 461 -12.26 -17.05 -10.92
N LEU A 462 -11.88 -15.81 -11.26
CA LEU A 462 -11.10 -14.97 -10.36
C LEU A 462 -11.89 -14.55 -9.11
N ASN A 463 -13.19 -14.35 -9.23
CA ASN A 463 -14.06 -14.12 -8.09
C ASN A 463 -14.16 -15.36 -7.18
N GLN A 464 -14.34 -16.56 -7.74
CA GLN A 464 -14.31 -17.82 -6.99
C GLN A 464 -12.98 -18.06 -6.27
N GLN A 465 -11.87 -17.55 -6.81
CA GLN A 465 -10.55 -17.56 -6.17
C GLN A 465 -10.34 -16.42 -5.16
N HIS A 466 -11.39 -15.68 -4.82
CA HIS A 466 -11.36 -14.49 -3.95
C HIS A 466 -10.37 -13.41 -4.40
N LYS A 467 -10.10 -13.30 -5.71
CA LYS A 467 -9.27 -12.22 -6.29
C LYS A 467 -10.11 -10.99 -6.62
N PHE A 468 -11.36 -11.20 -6.97
CA PHE A 468 -12.34 -10.15 -7.21
C PHE A 468 -13.51 -10.22 -6.25
N ARG A 469 -14.12 -9.06 -5.98
CA ARG A 469 -15.39 -8.95 -5.27
C ARG A 469 -16.55 -9.34 -6.18
N ASP A 470 -17.66 -9.73 -5.57
CA ASP A 470 -18.86 -10.16 -6.28
C ASP A 470 -19.57 -9.01 -7.00
N LYS A 471 -19.36 -7.77 -6.54
CA LYS A 471 -20.00 -6.57 -7.12
C LYS A 471 -19.18 -6.02 -8.29
N VAL A 472 -19.86 -5.78 -9.41
CA VAL A 472 -19.32 -5.19 -10.64
C VAL A 472 -20.14 -3.96 -11.01
N ILE A 473 -19.52 -2.95 -11.61
CA ILE A 473 -20.21 -1.80 -12.20
C ILE A 473 -20.23 -1.96 -13.71
N ASP A 474 -21.42 -1.93 -14.32
CA ASP A 474 -21.56 -1.70 -15.75
C ASP A 474 -21.29 -0.22 -16.04
N LEU A 475 -20.19 0.06 -16.75
CA LEU A 475 -19.75 1.43 -17.03
C LEU A 475 -20.67 2.16 -18.00
N SER A 476 -21.46 1.44 -18.79
CA SER A 476 -22.39 2.04 -19.76
C SER A 476 -23.67 2.56 -19.09
N SER A 477 -24.14 1.89 -18.04
CA SER A 477 -25.38 2.27 -17.32
C SER A 477 -25.14 2.77 -15.89
N ASN A 478 -23.90 2.68 -15.40
CA ASN A 478 -23.49 2.90 -14.02
C ASN A 478 -24.24 2.02 -12.99
N LYS A 479 -24.86 0.91 -13.44
CA LYS A 479 -25.57 -0.04 -12.58
C LYS A 479 -24.60 -0.98 -11.88
N ILE A 480 -24.92 -1.32 -10.64
CA ILE A 480 -24.20 -2.35 -9.86
C ILE A 480 -24.86 -3.70 -10.13
N LEU A 481 -24.06 -4.70 -10.48
CA LEU A 481 -24.47 -6.07 -10.80
C LEU A 481 -23.68 -7.06 -9.94
N ASN A 482 -24.19 -8.28 -9.79
CA ASN A 482 -23.36 -9.40 -9.36
C ASN A 482 -22.50 -9.89 -10.55
N ILE A 483 -21.26 -10.29 -10.30
CA ILE A 483 -20.35 -10.82 -11.32
C ILE A 483 -20.88 -12.09 -11.99
N HIS A 484 -21.75 -12.83 -11.30
CA HIS A 484 -22.44 -14.00 -11.82
C HIS A 484 -23.64 -13.66 -12.72
N ASP A 485 -24.14 -12.41 -12.67
CA ASP A 485 -25.24 -11.93 -13.53
C ASP A 485 -24.74 -11.32 -14.85
N LEU A 486 -23.41 -11.25 -15.05
CA LEU A 486 -22.81 -10.73 -16.27
C LEU A 486 -23.18 -11.62 -17.47
N ASN A 487 -23.67 -10.98 -18.52
CA ASN A 487 -23.88 -11.58 -19.83
C ASN A 487 -23.22 -10.73 -20.95
N THR A 488 -23.30 -11.20 -22.21
CA THR A 488 -22.59 -10.61 -23.36
C THR A 488 -23.05 -9.21 -23.80
N SER A 489 -24.13 -8.67 -23.22
CA SER A 489 -24.54 -7.27 -23.46
C SER A 489 -23.64 -6.26 -22.75
N HIS A 490 -22.97 -6.66 -21.66
CA HIS A 490 -22.08 -5.77 -20.91
C HIS A 490 -20.75 -5.61 -21.65
N LEU A 491 -20.49 -4.40 -22.13
CA LEU A 491 -19.35 -4.09 -23.01
C LEU A 491 -18.19 -3.42 -22.28
N ASN A 492 -18.46 -2.75 -21.17
CA ASN A 492 -17.46 -2.04 -20.39
C ASN A 492 -17.81 -2.22 -18.92
N ILE A 493 -16.92 -2.81 -18.14
CA ILE A 493 -17.20 -3.17 -16.75
C ILE A 493 -16.05 -2.78 -15.82
N ALA A 494 -16.38 -2.45 -14.57
CA ALA A 494 -15.41 -2.27 -13.51
C ALA A 494 -15.61 -3.32 -12.42
N VAL A 495 -14.56 -4.08 -12.13
CA VAL A 495 -14.50 -5.08 -11.06
C VAL A 495 -13.52 -4.58 -9.99
N PHE A 496 -13.72 -4.99 -8.74
CA PHE A 496 -12.87 -4.56 -7.63
C PHE A 496 -12.01 -5.72 -7.11
N GLU A 497 -10.71 -5.47 -6.97
CA GLU A 497 -9.78 -6.38 -6.33
C GLU A 497 -10.16 -6.62 -4.85
N THR A 498 -10.00 -7.86 -4.41
CA THR A 498 -10.19 -8.25 -3.02
C THR A 498 -8.83 -8.22 -2.31
N ILE A 499 -8.71 -7.33 -1.33
CA ILE A 499 -7.57 -7.32 -0.41
C ILE A 499 -8.00 -7.99 0.89
N ASP A 500 -7.73 -9.28 1.03
CA ASP A 500 -7.95 -10.04 2.26
C ASP A 500 -6.66 -10.05 3.11
N ILE A 501 -6.64 -9.19 4.12
CA ILE A 501 -5.60 -9.16 5.15
C ILE A 501 -6.22 -9.10 6.54
N LYS A 502 -5.53 -9.72 7.50
CA LYS A 502 -5.91 -9.68 8.92
C LYS A 502 -4.77 -9.10 9.74
N PHE A 503 -5.00 -7.88 10.22
CA PHE A 503 -4.22 -7.27 11.29
C PHE A 503 -4.46 -8.03 12.60
N THR A 504 -3.42 -8.15 13.42
CA THR A 504 -3.53 -8.67 14.80
C THR A 504 -3.96 -7.66 15.84
#